data_AF-A0A3B0RG39-F1
#
_entry.id   AF-A0A3B0RG39-F1
#
_cell.length_a   1.000
_cell.length_b   1.000
_cell.length_c   1.000
_cell.angle_alpha   90.00
_cell.angle_beta   90.00
_cell.angle_gamma   90.00
#
_symmetry.space_group_name_H-M   'P 1'
#
loop_
_entity.id
_entity.type
_entity.pdbx_description
1 polymer ?
#
loop_
_entity_poly.entity_id
_entity_poly.type
_entity_poly.pdbx_seq_one_letter_code
_entity_poly.pdbx_strand_id
1 'polypeptide(L)'
;MNEEAVKNYRIYFREKYIPERYSGRRHLATTVTVTLIVIVISLYNLENVQAWEWLTIPLALFLANFVEFMAHKGPMHKKTRYLEEIFQRHAVQHHSFFTHEFMEFDEEKDFNAVLFPPEMLLFFFGGIATPLGILSYFLFGGNVAWLFVFSVTLYFLNYEVMHFLYHVSEDAWTSNLPFMGFLRRHHTLHHDRDLMNDYNFNITYPVCDLLLGTYYRPGKDSS
;
A
#
# COMPACT_ATOMS: atom_id res chain seq x y z
N MET A 1 12.09 1.77 -20.80
CA MET A 1 11.56 0.59 -21.53
C MET A 1 10.62 1.14 -22.58
N ASN A 2 10.69 0.70 -23.85
CA ASN A 2 9.79 1.26 -24.87
C ASN A 2 8.35 0.73 -24.69
N GLU A 3 7.37 1.46 -25.24
CA GLU A 3 5.93 1.16 -25.15
C GLU A 3 5.60 -0.29 -25.54
N GLU A 4 6.21 -0.79 -26.62
CA GLU A 4 6.00 -2.15 -27.10
C GLU A 4 6.40 -3.22 -26.08
N ALA A 5 7.52 -3.02 -25.37
CA ALA A 5 7.95 -3.92 -24.32
C ALA A 5 6.99 -3.93 -23.11
N VAL A 6 6.44 -2.77 -22.72
CA VAL A 6 5.42 -2.69 -21.67
C VAL A 6 4.17 -3.46 -22.09
N LYS A 7 3.68 -3.23 -23.30
CA LYS A 7 2.49 -3.91 -23.83
C LYS A 7 2.67 -5.43 -23.88
N ASN A 8 3.81 -5.91 -24.38
CA ASN A 8 4.12 -7.33 -24.42
C ASN A 8 4.22 -7.93 -23.02
N TYR A 9 4.82 -7.21 -22.06
CA TYR A 9 4.88 -7.65 -20.67
C TYR A 9 3.50 -7.74 -20.02
N ARG A 10 2.61 -6.76 -20.26
CA ARG A 10 1.23 -6.77 -19.73
C ARG A 10 0.45 -7.99 -20.24
N ILE A 11 0.57 -8.33 -21.53
CA ILE A 11 -0.03 -9.55 -22.11
C ILE A 11 0.51 -10.80 -21.41
N TYR A 12 1.84 -10.95 -21.35
CA TYR A 12 2.49 -12.07 -20.67
C TYR A 12 2.07 -12.19 -19.20
N PHE A 13 1.99 -11.06 -18.49
CA PHE A 13 1.60 -11.05 -17.08
C PHE A 13 0.17 -11.57 -16.90
N ARG A 14 -0.77 -11.08 -17.71
CA ARG A 14 -2.17 -11.49 -17.67
C ARG A 14 -2.33 -12.98 -17.95
N GLU A 15 -1.61 -13.52 -18.95
CA GLU A 15 -1.67 -14.94 -19.30
C GLU A 15 -1.04 -15.84 -18.23
N LYS A 16 0.07 -15.39 -17.62
CA LYS A 16 0.85 -16.23 -16.71
C LYS A 16 0.38 -16.18 -15.26
N TYR A 17 0.01 -15.00 -14.76
CA TYR A 17 -0.19 -14.77 -13.33
C TYR A 17 -1.65 -14.55 -12.93
N ILE A 18 -2.54 -14.22 -13.86
CA ILE A 18 -3.93 -13.93 -13.56
C ILE A 18 -4.81 -15.16 -13.87
N PRO A 19 -5.45 -15.79 -12.86
CA PRO A 19 -6.35 -16.91 -13.09
C PRO A 19 -7.54 -16.54 -13.97
N GLU A 20 -8.04 -17.47 -14.81
CA GLU A 20 -9.18 -17.23 -15.70
C GLU A 20 -10.44 -16.72 -14.99
N ARG A 21 -10.67 -17.18 -13.74
CA ARG A 21 -11.84 -16.82 -12.93
C ARG A 21 -11.62 -15.59 -12.05
N TYR A 22 -10.48 -14.92 -12.16
CA TYR A 22 -10.18 -13.70 -11.41
C TYR A 22 -11.15 -12.57 -11.80
N SER A 23 -11.53 -11.75 -10.83
CA SER A 23 -12.25 -10.49 -11.06
C SER A 23 -11.71 -9.44 -10.11
N GLY A 24 -11.21 -8.35 -10.70
CA GLY A 24 -10.67 -7.22 -9.96
C GLY A 24 -11.70 -6.59 -9.03
N ARG A 25 -12.96 -6.45 -9.48
CA ARG A 25 -14.04 -5.88 -8.64
C ARG A 25 -14.30 -6.72 -7.40
N ARG A 26 -14.35 -8.06 -7.55
CA ARG A 26 -14.51 -8.96 -6.41
C ARG A 26 -13.31 -8.91 -5.47
N HIS A 27 -12.09 -8.79 -6.02
CA HIS A 27 -10.89 -8.63 -5.22
C HIS A 27 -10.95 -7.36 -4.37
N LEU A 28 -11.15 -6.20 -5.02
CA LEU A 28 -11.29 -4.91 -4.34
C LEU A 28 -12.41 -4.92 -3.30
N ALA A 29 -13.59 -5.43 -3.66
CA ALA A 29 -14.72 -5.52 -2.74
C ALA A 29 -14.41 -6.40 -1.52
N THR A 30 -13.66 -7.49 -1.71
CA THR A 30 -13.24 -8.36 -0.60
C THR A 30 -12.30 -7.62 0.34
N THR A 31 -11.25 -6.97 -0.19
CA THR A 31 -10.28 -6.18 0.58
C THR A 31 -10.99 -5.08 1.39
N VAL A 32 -11.86 -4.29 0.74
CA VAL A 32 -12.62 -3.22 1.40
C VAL A 32 -13.58 -3.80 2.44
N THR A 33 -14.32 -4.86 2.14
CA THR A 33 -15.31 -5.42 3.07
C THR A 33 -14.64 -6.01 4.32
N VAL A 34 -13.58 -6.80 4.15
CA VAL A 34 -12.87 -7.43 5.28
C VAL A 34 -12.25 -6.37 6.19
N THR A 35 -11.60 -5.36 5.62
CA THR A 35 -11.00 -4.26 6.40
C THR A 35 -12.05 -3.45 7.15
N LEU A 36 -13.18 -3.11 6.50
CA LEU A 36 -14.29 -2.42 7.16
C LEU A 36 -14.91 -3.24 8.31
N ILE A 37 -15.04 -4.55 8.15
CA ILE A 37 -15.51 -5.43 9.23
C ILE A 37 -14.56 -5.34 10.43
N VAL A 38 -13.24 -5.44 10.23
CA VAL A 38 -12.25 -5.34 11.31
C VAL A 38 -12.29 -3.97 11.97
N ILE A 39 -12.45 -2.90 11.20
CA ILE A 39 -12.62 -1.53 11.70
C ILE A 39 -13.86 -1.42 12.59
N VAL A 40 -15.02 -1.89 12.11
CA VAL A 40 -16.28 -1.85 12.86
C VAL A 40 -16.21 -2.67 14.14
N ILE A 41 -15.64 -3.88 14.08
CA ILE A 41 -15.42 -4.72 15.27
C ILE A 41 -14.52 -3.98 16.27
N SER A 42 -13.43 -3.37 15.82
CA SER A 42 -12.51 -2.65 16.70
C SER A 42 -13.20 -1.49 17.41
N LEU A 43 -13.99 -0.70 16.67
CA LEU A 43 -14.76 0.41 17.26
C LEU A 43 -15.86 -0.06 18.22
N TYR A 44 -16.53 -1.18 17.90
CA TYR A 44 -17.60 -1.73 18.73
C TYR A 44 -17.11 -2.21 20.10
N ASN A 45 -15.85 -2.63 20.21
CA ASN A 45 -15.26 -3.12 21.46
C ASN A 45 -14.58 -2.01 22.30
N LEU A 46 -14.70 -0.74 21.91
CA LEU A 46 -14.20 0.37 22.72
C LEU A 46 -15.15 0.66 23.89
N GLU A 47 -14.61 0.79 25.10
CA GLU A 47 -15.38 1.04 26.32
C GLU A 47 -14.76 2.18 27.13
N ASN A 48 -15.49 3.30 27.31
CA ASN A 48 -15.07 4.43 28.16
C ASN A 48 -13.61 4.89 27.92
N VAL A 49 -13.25 5.11 26.64
CA VAL A 49 -11.89 5.45 26.21
C VAL A 49 -11.36 6.68 26.95
N GLN A 50 -10.24 6.53 27.64
CA GLN A 50 -9.56 7.61 28.35
C GLN A 50 -8.85 8.55 27.37
N ALA A 51 -8.72 9.82 27.75
CA ALA A 51 -8.15 10.85 26.87
C ALA A 51 -6.75 10.49 26.32
N TRP A 52 -5.89 9.86 27.12
CA TRP A 52 -4.54 9.49 26.70
C TRP A 52 -4.53 8.29 25.74
N GLU A 53 -5.53 7.40 25.81
CA GLU A 53 -5.60 6.22 24.94
C GLU A 53 -5.76 6.63 23.47
N TRP A 54 -6.37 7.78 23.20
CA TRP A 54 -6.49 8.34 21.85
C TRP A 54 -5.14 8.66 21.19
N LEU A 55 -4.05 8.83 21.96
CA LEU A 55 -2.70 8.95 21.40
C LEU A 55 -2.27 7.71 20.63
N THR A 56 -2.91 6.56 20.87
CA THR A 56 -2.70 5.32 20.12
C THR A 56 -2.91 5.54 18.63
N ILE A 57 -3.91 6.34 18.21
CA ILE A 57 -4.21 6.56 16.79
C ILE A 57 -3.03 7.22 16.06
N PRO A 58 -2.59 8.45 16.39
CA PRO A 58 -1.50 9.08 15.67
C PRO A 58 -0.19 8.29 15.75
N LEU A 59 0.08 7.63 16.89
CA LEU A 59 1.28 6.79 17.04
C LEU A 59 1.23 5.56 16.13
N ALA A 60 0.09 4.87 16.07
CA ALA A 60 -0.10 3.70 15.22
C ALA A 60 -0.08 4.07 13.72
N LEU A 61 -0.66 5.21 13.34
CA LEU A 61 -0.62 5.71 11.96
C LEU A 61 0.81 6.07 11.54
N PHE A 62 1.59 6.72 12.41
CA PHE A 62 2.99 7.01 12.15
C PHE A 62 3.81 5.71 12.04
N LEU A 63 3.60 4.77 12.96
CA LEU A 63 4.25 3.46 12.90
C LEU A 63 3.92 2.73 11.61
N ALA A 64 2.66 2.72 11.17
CA ALA A 64 2.25 2.09 9.92
C ALA A 64 2.91 2.74 8.70
N ASN A 65 3.01 4.08 8.67
CA ASN A 65 3.74 4.80 7.62
C ASN A 65 5.24 4.47 7.58
N PHE A 66 5.85 4.32 8.76
CA PHE A 66 7.25 3.91 8.87
C PHE A 66 7.46 2.44 8.44
N VAL A 67 6.55 1.54 8.81
CA VAL A 67 6.59 0.14 8.38
C VAL A 67 6.39 0.02 6.87
N GLU A 68 5.45 0.77 6.29
CA GLU A 68 5.27 0.87 4.84
C GLU A 68 6.59 1.28 4.17
N PHE A 69 7.20 2.37 4.62
CA PHE A 69 8.48 2.85 4.12
C PHE A 69 9.57 1.77 4.16
N MET A 70 9.74 1.13 5.31
CA MET A 70 10.78 0.12 5.53
C MET A 70 10.53 -1.15 4.71
N ALA A 71 9.28 -1.60 4.61
CA ALA A 71 8.88 -2.73 3.79
C ALA A 71 9.12 -2.44 2.30
N HIS A 72 8.77 -1.22 1.87
CA HIS A 72 8.88 -0.83 0.48
C HIS A 72 10.35 -0.66 0.05
N LYS A 73 11.14 0.14 0.78
CA LYS A 73 12.58 0.30 0.54
C LYS A 73 13.38 -1.00 0.74
N GLY A 74 12.90 -1.86 1.64
CA GLY A 74 13.52 -3.11 2.01
C GLY A 74 12.99 -4.27 1.16
N PRO A 75 12.23 -5.23 1.73
CA PRO A 75 11.87 -6.48 1.06
C PRO A 75 11.12 -6.35 -0.27
N MET A 76 10.47 -5.22 -0.57
CA MET A 76 9.81 -5.02 -1.87
C MET A 76 10.80 -4.62 -2.98
N HIS A 77 11.91 -3.94 -2.66
CA HIS A 77 12.96 -3.53 -3.61
C HIS A 77 14.31 -4.22 -3.42
N LYS A 78 14.47 -5.02 -2.37
CA LYS A 78 15.68 -5.80 -2.08
C LYS A 78 15.31 -7.25 -1.88
N LYS A 79 15.85 -8.12 -2.74
CA LYS A 79 15.68 -9.56 -2.62
C LYS A 79 16.23 -10.06 -1.28
N THR A 80 15.39 -10.72 -0.49
CA THR A 80 15.77 -11.38 0.77
C THR A 80 15.38 -12.86 0.72
N ARG A 81 16.03 -13.70 1.52
CA ARG A 81 15.80 -15.16 1.51
C ARG A 81 14.35 -15.57 1.82
N TYR A 82 13.68 -14.84 2.71
CA TYR A 82 12.36 -15.23 3.22
C TYR A 82 11.21 -14.45 2.59
N LEU A 83 11.49 -13.32 1.93
CA LEU A 83 10.48 -12.43 1.34
C LEU A 83 10.73 -12.24 -0.17
N GLU A 84 11.32 -13.23 -0.83
CA GLU A 84 11.59 -13.18 -2.27
C GLU A 84 10.30 -12.96 -3.08
N GLU A 85 9.18 -13.57 -2.67
CA GLU A 85 7.91 -13.40 -3.36
C GLU A 85 7.44 -11.94 -3.35
N ILE A 86 7.63 -11.23 -2.24
CA ILE A 86 7.27 -9.80 -2.12
C ILE A 86 8.10 -8.97 -3.12
N PHE A 87 9.41 -9.22 -3.19
CA PHE A 87 10.30 -8.60 -4.18
C PHE A 87 9.86 -8.91 -5.62
N GLN A 88 9.55 -10.18 -5.93
CA GLN A 88 9.13 -10.58 -7.27
C GLN A 88 7.82 -9.93 -7.68
N ARG A 89 6.84 -9.86 -6.78
CA ARG A 89 5.54 -9.22 -7.06
C ARG A 89 5.68 -7.71 -7.22
N HIS A 90 6.53 -7.08 -6.42
CA HIS A 90 6.68 -5.63 -6.44
C HIS A 90 7.73 -5.16 -7.46
N ALA A 91 9.02 -5.24 -7.14
CA ALA A 91 10.10 -4.71 -7.96
C ALA A 91 10.17 -5.31 -9.37
N VAL A 92 9.76 -6.58 -9.55
CA VAL A 92 9.79 -7.23 -10.87
C VAL A 92 8.45 -7.10 -11.58
N GLN A 93 7.36 -7.59 -10.98
CA GLN A 93 6.09 -7.68 -11.68
C GLN A 93 5.39 -6.32 -11.79
N HIS A 94 5.13 -5.66 -10.66
CA HIS A 94 4.42 -4.39 -10.62
C HIS A 94 5.16 -3.29 -11.40
N HIS A 95 6.47 -3.11 -11.19
CA HIS A 95 7.29 -2.11 -11.91
C HIS A 95 7.63 -2.46 -13.38
N SER A 96 7.35 -3.69 -13.83
CA SER A 96 7.38 -4.02 -15.26
C SER A 96 6.01 -3.84 -15.91
N PHE A 97 4.94 -4.02 -15.13
CA PHE A 97 3.56 -3.80 -15.58
C PHE A 97 3.22 -2.31 -15.69
N PHE A 98 3.67 -1.53 -14.70
CA PHE A 98 3.49 -0.08 -14.64
C PHE A 98 4.84 0.62 -14.61
N THR A 99 5.03 1.54 -15.54
CA THR A 99 6.20 2.43 -15.59
C THR A 99 5.74 3.86 -15.38
N HIS A 100 6.67 4.78 -15.14
CA HIS A 100 6.32 6.20 -14.98
C HIS A 100 5.57 6.80 -16.19
N GLU A 101 5.71 6.23 -17.40
CA GLU A 101 4.98 6.64 -18.60
C GLU A 101 3.64 5.90 -18.77
N PHE A 102 3.51 4.70 -18.18
CA PHE A 102 2.36 3.80 -18.35
C PHE A 102 1.84 3.35 -16.99
N MET A 103 1.20 4.28 -16.26
CA MET A 103 0.68 4.05 -14.90
C MET A 103 -0.74 3.46 -14.90
N GLU A 104 -1.54 3.71 -15.93
CA GLU A 104 -2.96 3.39 -15.88
C GLU A 104 -3.25 1.90 -16.11
N PHE A 105 -4.33 1.41 -15.50
CA PHE A 105 -4.96 0.13 -15.84
C PHE A 105 -5.53 0.17 -17.26
N ASP A 106 -5.37 -0.92 -18.03
CA ASP A 106 -6.07 -1.08 -19.30
C ASP A 106 -7.43 -1.77 -19.11
N GLU A 107 -7.49 -2.72 -18.18
CA GLU A 107 -8.69 -3.52 -17.90
C GLU A 107 -8.81 -3.95 -16.43
N GLU A 108 -10.01 -4.41 -16.02
CA GLU A 108 -10.29 -4.82 -14.64
C GLU A 108 -9.34 -5.91 -14.12
N LYS A 109 -8.84 -6.79 -15.00
CA LYS A 109 -7.91 -7.84 -14.60
C LYS A 109 -6.61 -7.28 -14.03
N ASP A 110 -6.21 -6.09 -14.45
CA ASP A 110 -4.96 -5.45 -14.04
C ASP A 110 -4.94 -5.09 -12.55
N PHE A 111 -6.09 -5.09 -11.88
CA PHE A 111 -6.17 -4.89 -10.43
C PHE A 111 -5.36 -5.94 -9.67
N ASN A 112 -5.11 -7.11 -10.27
CA ASN A 112 -4.24 -8.15 -9.73
C ASN A 112 -2.79 -7.69 -9.55
N ALA A 113 -2.31 -6.80 -10.41
CA ALA A 113 -0.95 -6.29 -10.39
C ALA A 113 -0.75 -5.17 -9.35
N VAL A 114 -1.80 -4.74 -8.65
CA VAL A 114 -1.77 -3.63 -7.68
C VAL A 114 -2.25 -4.09 -6.31
N LEU A 115 -3.45 -4.65 -6.23
CA LEU A 115 -4.05 -5.04 -4.95
C LEU A 115 -3.26 -6.17 -4.31
N PHE A 116 -3.01 -6.04 -3.00
CA PHE A 116 -2.42 -7.14 -2.26
C PHE A 116 -3.33 -8.37 -2.35
N PRO A 117 -2.75 -9.56 -2.60
CA PRO A 117 -3.55 -10.75 -2.72
C PRO A 117 -4.19 -11.12 -1.37
N PRO A 118 -5.30 -11.87 -1.36
CA PRO A 118 -6.05 -12.14 -0.14
C PRO A 118 -5.24 -12.83 0.97
N GLU A 119 -4.25 -13.66 0.63
CA GLU A 119 -3.33 -14.26 1.59
C GLU A 119 -2.50 -13.23 2.37
N MET A 120 -2.22 -12.06 1.78
CA MET A 120 -1.54 -10.97 2.48
C MET A 120 -2.45 -10.33 3.54
N LEU A 121 -3.77 -10.38 3.40
CA LEU A 121 -4.69 -9.96 4.47
C LEU A 121 -4.55 -10.86 5.70
N LEU A 122 -4.40 -12.18 5.48
CA LEU A 122 -4.15 -13.12 6.58
C LEU A 122 -2.78 -12.87 7.23
N PHE A 123 -1.76 -12.59 6.42
CA PHE A 123 -0.44 -12.24 6.94
C PHE A 123 -0.46 -10.94 7.77
N PHE A 124 -1.05 -9.86 7.26
CA PHE A 124 -1.11 -8.58 7.96
C PHE A 124 -2.01 -8.65 9.20
N PHE A 125 -3.24 -9.14 9.09
CA PHE A 125 -4.17 -9.15 10.23
C PHE A 125 -3.89 -10.28 11.20
N GLY A 126 -3.64 -11.49 10.72
CA GLY A 126 -3.36 -12.65 11.56
C GLY A 126 -1.92 -12.70 12.06
N GLY A 127 -0.94 -12.42 11.20
CA GLY A 127 0.48 -12.54 11.53
C GLY A 127 1.10 -11.32 12.19
N ILE A 128 0.54 -10.12 12.00
CA ILE A 128 1.12 -8.87 12.53
C ILE A 128 0.14 -8.15 13.47
N ALA A 129 -1.03 -7.75 12.98
CA ALA A 129 -1.96 -6.93 13.75
C ALA A 129 -2.49 -7.66 14.99
N THR A 130 -2.82 -8.95 14.88
CA THR A 130 -3.33 -9.75 16.00
C THR A 130 -2.28 -9.92 17.11
N PRO A 131 -1.03 -10.39 16.85
CA PRO A 131 0.00 -10.48 17.89
C PRO A 131 0.32 -9.13 18.54
N LEU A 132 0.43 -8.06 17.76
CA LEU A 132 0.69 -6.72 18.29
C LEU A 132 -0.50 -6.15 19.07
N GLY A 133 -1.73 -6.47 18.66
CA GLY A 133 -2.95 -6.14 19.39
C GLY A 133 -3.03 -6.86 20.73
N ILE A 134 -2.74 -8.16 20.75
CA ILE A 134 -2.66 -8.96 22.00
C ILE A 134 -1.58 -8.40 22.93
N LEU A 135 -0.41 -8.10 22.38
CA LEU A 135 0.67 -7.48 23.16
C LEU A 135 0.22 -6.13 23.74
N SER A 136 -0.41 -5.28 22.93
CA SER A 136 -0.93 -3.97 23.36
C SER A 136 -1.99 -4.12 24.44
N TYR A 137 -2.85 -5.16 24.36
CA TYR A 137 -3.86 -5.46 25.37
C TYR A 137 -3.22 -5.70 26.74
N PHE A 138 -2.20 -6.56 26.79
CA PHE A 138 -1.54 -6.90 28.04
C PHE A 138 -0.70 -5.75 28.61
N LEU A 139 -0.16 -4.88 27.76
CA LEU A 139 0.68 -3.77 28.20
C LEU A 139 -0.10 -2.52 28.60
N PHE A 140 -1.18 -2.22 27.87
CA PHE A 140 -1.85 -0.92 27.93
C PHE A 140 -3.38 -1.00 28.05
N GLY A 141 -3.96 -2.19 27.99
CA GLY A 141 -5.39 -2.42 28.17
C GLY A 141 -6.18 -2.55 26.86
N GLY A 142 -7.48 -2.86 27.02
CA GLY A 142 -8.38 -3.21 25.92
C GLY A 142 -8.58 -2.11 24.88
N ASN A 143 -8.82 -0.87 25.33
CA ASN A 143 -9.06 0.24 24.41
C ASN A 143 -7.82 0.54 23.55
N VAL A 144 -6.63 0.53 24.13
CA VAL A 144 -5.38 0.74 23.37
C VAL A 144 -5.20 -0.37 22.33
N ALA A 145 -5.47 -1.63 22.67
CA ALA A 145 -5.41 -2.73 21.70
C ALA A 145 -6.38 -2.51 20.53
N TRP A 146 -7.64 -2.17 20.82
CA TRP A 146 -8.64 -1.95 19.77
C TRP A 146 -8.38 -0.68 18.94
N LEU A 147 -7.94 0.41 19.56
CA LEU A 147 -7.51 1.62 18.84
C LEU A 147 -6.29 1.35 17.95
N PHE A 148 -5.37 0.51 18.41
CA PHE A 148 -4.22 0.08 17.61
C PHE A 148 -4.68 -0.71 16.37
N VAL A 149 -5.47 -1.77 16.57
CA VAL A 149 -5.99 -2.61 15.47
C VAL A 149 -6.83 -1.78 14.49
N PHE A 150 -7.71 -0.91 14.99
CA PHE A 150 -8.46 0.05 14.20
C PHE A 150 -7.54 0.90 13.32
N SER A 151 -6.51 1.52 13.91
CA SER A 151 -5.64 2.48 13.22
C SER A 151 -4.79 1.83 12.14
N VAL A 152 -4.18 0.67 12.44
CA VAL A 152 -3.34 -0.03 11.44
C VAL A 152 -4.20 -0.63 10.32
N THR A 153 -5.42 -1.06 10.61
CA THR A 153 -6.36 -1.56 9.59
C THR A 153 -6.87 -0.44 8.70
N LEU A 154 -7.21 0.71 9.29
CA LEU A 154 -7.58 1.90 8.54
C LEU A 154 -6.44 2.37 7.64
N TYR A 155 -5.21 2.38 8.17
CA TYR A 155 -4.02 2.71 7.38
C TYR A 155 -3.82 1.74 6.21
N PHE A 156 -3.95 0.42 6.44
CA PHE A 156 -3.87 -0.59 5.40
C PHE A 156 -4.92 -0.37 4.30
N LEU A 157 -6.19 -0.14 4.68
CA LEU A 157 -7.25 0.14 3.71
C LEU A 157 -6.94 1.43 2.92
N ASN A 158 -6.46 2.46 3.60
CA ASN A 158 -6.08 3.72 2.97
C ASN A 158 -4.92 3.52 1.98
N TYR A 159 -3.90 2.75 2.35
CA TYR A 159 -2.79 2.37 1.46
C TYR A 159 -3.32 1.68 0.19
N GLU A 160 -4.14 0.64 0.33
CA GLU A 160 -4.64 -0.15 -0.80
C GLU A 160 -5.49 0.72 -1.74
N VAL A 161 -6.38 1.54 -1.18
CA VAL A 161 -7.25 2.42 -1.96
C VAL A 161 -6.43 3.50 -2.67
N MET A 162 -5.48 4.13 -1.98
CA MET A 162 -4.66 5.18 -2.58
C MET A 162 -3.77 4.62 -3.69
N HIS A 163 -3.09 3.49 -3.44
CA HIS A 163 -2.28 2.81 -4.45
C HIS A 163 -3.10 2.46 -5.68
N PHE A 164 -4.28 1.84 -5.46
CA PHE A 164 -5.22 1.54 -6.52
C PHE A 164 -5.62 2.79 -7.32
N LEU A 165 -6.00 3.87 -6.63
CA LEU A 165 -6.42 5.11 -7.27
C LEU A 165 -5.31 5.80 -8.03
N TYR A 166 -4.02 5.58 -7.75
CA TYR A 166 -2.93 6.12 -8.56
C TYR A 166 -2.84 5.47 -9.95
N HIS A 167 -3.37 4.25 -10.10
CA HIS A 167 -3.40 3.50 -11.37
C HIS A 167 -4.75 3.61 -12.11
N VAL A 168 -5.77 4.22 -11.51
CA VAL A 168 -7.02 4.55 -12.22
C VAL A 168 -6.76 5.69 -13.21
N SER A 169 -7.52 5.75 -14.31
CA SER A 169 -7.37 6.81 -15.31
C SER A 169 -7.38 8.22 -14.73
N GLU A 170 -6.51 9.10 -15.24
CA GLU A 170 -6.46 10.52 -14.83
C GLU A 170 -7.77 11.26 -15.11
N ASP A 171 -8.54 10.83 -16.11
CA ASP A 171 -9.85 11.38 -16.45
C ASP A 171 -10.96 11.02 -15.43
N ALA A 172 -10.69 10.10 -14.50
CA ALA A 172 -11.65 9.72 -13.48
C ALA A 172 -11.89 10.85 -12.47
N TRP A 173 -13.12 10.93 -11.94
CA TRP A 173 -13.48 11.94 -10.94
C TRP A 173 -12.61 11.89 -9.68
N THR A 174 -12.06 10.72 -9.34
CA THR A 174 -11.18 10.51 -8.19
C THR A 174 -9.87 11.28 -8.30
N SER A 175 -9.43 11.63 -9.51
CA SER A 175 -8.23 12.45 -9.74
C SER A 175 -8.37 13.87 -9.19
N ASN A 176 -9.61 14.34 -9.02
CA ASN A 176 -9.92 15.67 -8.46
C ASN A 176 -9.99 15.68 -6.93
N LEU A 177 -9.77 14.55 -6.27
CA LEU A 177 -9.71 14.50 -4.81
C LEU A 177 -8.52 15.34 -4.30
N PRO A 178 -8.66 15.99 -3.12
CA PRO A 178 -7.58 16.75 -2.52
C PRO A 178 -6.31 15.92 -2.40
N PHE A 179 -5.16 16.52 -2.72
CA PHE A 179 -3.83 15.90 -2.69
C PHE A 179 -3.60 14.73 -3.65
N MET A 180 -4.62 14.21 -4.34
CA MET A 180 -4.49 13.03 -5.21
C MET A 180 -3.44 13.23 -6.30
N GLY A 181 -3.46 14.36 -7.02
CA GLY A 181 -2.46 14.65 -8.05
C GLY A 181 -1.02 14.73 -7.51
N PHE A 182 -0.84 15.22 -6.28
CA PHE A 182 0.47 15.26 -5.63
C PHE A 182 0.97 13.84 -5.29
N LEU A 183 0.12 13.04 -4.64
CA LEU A 183 0.49 11.70 -4.20
C LEU A 183 0.66 10.74 -5.39
N ARG A 184 -0.21 10.82 -6.40
CA ARG A 184 -0.04 10.10 -7.66
C ARG A 184 1.29 10.44 -8.30
N ARG A 185 1.63 11.72 -8.47
CA ARG A 185 2.92 12.12 -9.05
C ARG A 185 4.10 11.59 -8.23
N HIS A 186 4.03 11.64 -6.90
CA HIS A 186 5.06 11.08 -6.03
C HIS A 186 5.28 9.59 -6.31
N HIS A 187 4.19 8.82 -6.41
CA HIS A 187 4.24 7.41 -6.76
C HIS A 187 4.69 7.16 -8.21
N THR A 188 4.23 7.94 -9.19
CA THR A 188 4.68 7.86 -10.58
C THR A 188 6.19 8.04 -10.71
N LEU A 189 6.79 8.98 -9.96
CA LEU A 189 8.25 9.15 -9.90
C LEU A 189 8.95 7.93 -9.29
N HIS A 190 8.33 7.26 -8.33
CA HIS A 190 8.83 6.00 -7.81
C HIS A 190 8.77 4.87 -8.86
N HIS A 191 7.90 4.94 -9.86
CA HIS A 191 7.88 4.00 -10.99
C HIS A 191 8.96 4.26 -12.05
N ASP A 192 9.73 5.34 -11.90
CA ASP A 192 10.89 5.57 -12.75
C ASP A 192 12.03 4.63 -12.34
N ARG A 193 12.51 3.81 -13.28
CA ARG A 193 13.53 2.79 -13.01
C ARG A 193 14.86 3.38 -12.58
N ASP A 194 15.12 4.63 -12.98
CA ASP A 194 16.33 5.35 -12.59
C ASP A 194 16.23 5.90 -11.16
N LEU A 195 15.03 5.93 -10.55
CA LEU A 195 14.76 6.51 -9.23
C LEU A 195 14.27 5.49 -8.20
N MET A 196 13.58 4.42 -8.63
CA MET A 196 12.79 3.53 -7.77
C MET A 196 13.56 2.84 -6.64
N ASN A 197 14.88 2.68 -6.80
CA ASN A 197 15.73 2.04 -5.79
C ASN A 197 16.18 2.98 -4.67
N ASP A 198 16.03 4.29 -4.86
CA ASP A 198 16.61 5.32 -3.98
C ASP A 198 15.58 6.30 -3.41
N TYR A 199 14.44 6.49 -4.07
CA TYR A 199 13.49 7.55 -3.73
C TYR A 199 12.01 7.14 -3.69
N ASN A 200 11.23 7.92 -2.93
CA ASN A 200 9.77 7.93 -2.89
C ASN A 200 9.12 6.59 -2.51
N PHE A 201 9.52 6.03 -1.36
CA PHE A 201 9.07 4.71 -0.89
C PHE A 201 7.74 4.73 -0.13
N ASN A 202 7.24 5.87 0.32
CA ASN A 202 5.90 5.94 0.88
C ASN A 202 4.89 6.12 -0.26
N ILE A 203 4.06 5.11 -0.47
CA ILE A 203 2.92 5.14 -1.38
C ILE A 203 1.78 5.97 -0.77
N THR A 204 1.55 5.88 0.53
CA THR A 204 0.41 6.58 1.16
C THR A 204 0.69 8.07 1.36
N TYR A 205 1.63 8.39 2.25
CA TYR A 205 2.01 9.76 2.58
C TYR A 205 3.53 9.85 2.73
N PRO A 206 4.23 10.80 2.08
CA PRO A 206 5.70 10.87 2.04
C PRO A 206 6.36 11.34 3.35
N VAL A 207 5.81 10.95 4.51
CA VAL A 207 6.30 11.38 5.83
C VAL A 207 7.69 10.81 6.07
N CYS A 208 7.89 9.49 5.95
CA CYS A 208 9.20 8.89 6.18
C CYS A 208 10.19 9.21 5.07
N ASP A 209 9.73 9.36 3.81
CA ASP A 209 10.60 9.86 2.73
C ASP A 209 11.17 11.26 3.04
N LEU A 210 10.34 12.17 3.54
CA LEU A 210 10.78 13.51 3.94
C LEU A 210 11.74 13.46 5.13
N LEU A 211 11.42 12.66 6.15
CA LEU A 211 12.22 12.54 7.37
C LEU A 211 13.58 11.88 7.14
N LEU A 212 13.65 10.92 6.21
CA LEU A 212 14.83 10.08 5.97
C LEU A 212 15.58 10.47 4.68
N GLY A 213 15.16 11.56 4.02
CA GLY A 213 15.88 12.14 2.89
C GLY A 213 15.78 11.35 1.60
N THR A 214 14.70 10.59 1.39
CA THR A 214 14.42 9.85 0.14
C THR A 214 13.26 10.47 -0.64
N TYR A 215 12.77 11.64 -0.23
CA TYR A 215 11.80 12.39 -1.01
C TYR A 215 12.47 13.06 -2.22
N TYR A 216 12.13 12.59 -3.42
CA TYR A 216 12.56 13.17 -4.69
C TYR A 216 11.45 14.01 -5.33
N ARG A 217 11.85 15.17 -5.86
CA ARG A 217 11.02 16.02 -6.71
C ARG A 217 11.88 16.61 -7.84
N PRO A 218 11.45 16.50 -9.11
CA PRO A 218 12.18 17.08 -10.24
C PRO A 218 12.52 18.56 -10.02
N GLY A 219 13.78 18.92 -10.31
CA GLY A 219 14.29 20.29 -10.20
C GLY A 219 14.74 20.73 -8.80
N LYS A 220 14.71 19.85 -7.79
CA LYS A 220 15.24 20.14 -6.45
C LYS A 220 16.72 19.73 -6.28
N ASP A 221 17.22 18.79 -7.08
CA ASP A 221 18.58 18.23 -6.97
C ASP A 221 19.57 18.80 -8.01
N SER A 222 19.22 19.94 -8.63
CA SER A 222 20.09 20.71 -9.52
C SER A 222 20.73 21.91 -8.82
N SER A 223 21.22 21.73 -7.60
CA SER A 223 21.97 22.74 -6.83
C SER A 223 23.20 22.14 -6.18
#